data_AF-F7DS10-F1
#
_entry.id   AF-F7DS10-F1
#
_cell.length_a   1.000
_cell.length_b   1.000
_cell.length_c   1.000
_cell.angle_alpha   90.00
_cell.angle_beta   90.00
_cell.angle_gamma   90.00
#
_symmetry.space_group_name_H-M   'P 1'
#
loop_
_entity.id
_entity.type
_entity.pdbx_description
1 polymer ?
#
loop_
_entity_poly.entity_id
_entity_poly.type
_entity_poly.pdbx_seq_one_letter_code
_entity_poly.pdbx_strand_id
1 'polypeptide(L)'
;MTCAEYSFHVPSLEELVGVLQKGLKDNFADVQVSVVDCPDLTKQPFTFPVRGICGKTRIAEVGGVPYLMPLVNKTKVYDLNKIAKEIKLPGAFILGAGAGPFQTLGFNSEFMPVIQTEGEHKPPVNGSYFAYINPADGGYLLEKYSEKYRDFGCALLANLFASEGRPGKVIEVKAKRRTGKLNFVTCMRQTLENHYGDKPVGMGGTFVIQKGKVKSHIMPAEFSSCPLNSDEEVNKWLHFYEMKAPLVCLPVFVSRDPWETVCTLLVICKKRRERKQHQNTTLDLSQNYAMDMDSKNSQESPVWPENQEREPQ
;
A
#
# COMPACT_ATOMS: atom_id res chain seq x y z
N MET A 1 -15.78 0.88 16.58
CA MET A 1 -14.47 1.47 16.25
C MET A 1 -14.70 2.98 16.14
N THR A 2 -13.86 3.83 16.73
CA THR A 2 -13.91 5.27 16.46
C THR A 2 -13.23 5.50 15.11
N CYS A 3 -14.01 5.80 14.07
CA CYS A 3 -13.50 6.10 12.73
C CYS A 3 -13.40 7.62 12.59
N ALA A 4 -12.19 8.13 12.35
CA ALA A 4 -11.97 9.51 11.96
C ALA A 4 -11.95 9.61 10.43
N GLU A 5 -12.38 10.74 9.90
CA GLU A 5 -12.39 11.01 8.46
C GLU A 5 -11.58 12.28 8.20
N TYR A 6 -10.78 12.26 7.13
CA TYR A 6 -10.05 13.43 6.63
C TYR A 6 -10.15 13.48 5.12
N SER A 7 -10.36 14.70 4.61
CA SER A 7 -10.45 14.96 3.19
C SER A 7 -9.07 15.28 2.63
N PHE A 8 -8.53 14.37 1.81
CA PHE A 8 -7.28 14.62 1.10
C PHE A 8 -7.45 15.73 0.05
N HIS A 9 -6.33 16.40 -0.25
CA HIS A 9 -6.22 17.16 -1.47
C HIS A 9 -6.19 16.20 -2.67
N VAL A 10 -7.01 16.48 -3.69
CA VAL A 10 -7.15 15.66 -4.89
C VAL A 10 -6.81 16.52 -6.12
N PRO A 11 -5.54 16.57 -6.53
CA PRO A 11 -5.15 17.23 -7.77
C PRO A 11 -5.67 16.46 -8.99
N SER A 12 -5.71 17.11 -10.16
CA SER A 12 -6.06 16.42 -11.40
C SER A 12 -5.01 15.37 -11.76
N LEU A 13 -5.41 14.35 -12.52
CA LEU A 13 -4.49 13.31 -12.97
C LEU A 13 -3.38 13.91 -13.85
N GLU A 14 -3.72 14.91 -14.68
CA GLU A 14 -2.79 15.62 -15.54
C GLU A 14 -1.74 16.41 -14.75
N GLU A 15 -2.13 17.02 -13.64
CA GLU A 15 -1.20 17.71 -12.75
C GLU A 15 -0.24 16.72 -12.07
N LEU A 16 -0.79 15.64 -11.52
CA LEU A 16 0.00 14.59 -10.87
C LEU A 16 1.04 13.97 -11.83
N VAL A 17 0.72 13.83 -13.11
CA VAL A 17 1.68 13.40 -14.14
C VAL A 17 2.91 14.31 -14.16
N GLY A 18 2.71 15.63 -14.23
CA GLY A 18 3.79 16.60 -14.26
C GLY A 18 4.65 16.55 -12.99
N VAL A 19 3.99 16.53 -11.84
CA VAL A 19 4.63 16.50 -10.52
C VAL A 19 5.47 15.24 -10.33
N LEU A 20 4.87 14.06 -10.52
CA LEU A 20 5.55 12.78 -10.33
C LEU A 20 6.66 12.58 -11.36
N GLN A 21 6.44 12.94 -12.63
CA GLN A 21 7.47 12.80 -13.66
C GLN A 21 8.70 13.64 -13.34
N LYS A 22 8.52 14.86 -12.82
CA LYS A 22 9.63 15.71 -12.39
C LYS A 22 10.43 15.05 -11.26
N GLY A 23 9.78 14.68 -10.15
CA GLY A 23 10.49 14.14 -8.99
C GLY A 23 11.11 12.75 -9.20
N LEU A 24 10.46 11.89 -9.98
CA LEU A 24 11.01 10.56 -10.30
C LEU A 24 12.29 10.65 -11.15
N LYS A 25 12.42 11.65 -12.03
CA LYS A 25 13.62 11.84 -12.86
C LYS A 25 14.88 12.14 -12.04
N ASP A 26 14.73 12.64 -10.82
CA ASP A 26 15.86 12.87 -9.92
C ASP A 26 16.43 11.56 -9.33
N ASN A 27 15.67 10.46 -9.38
CA ASN A 27 16.06 9.18 -8.78
C ASN A 27 16.11 8.00 -9.76
N PHE A 28 15.63 8.15 -10.99
CA PHE A 28 15.57 7.09 -12.00
C PHE A 28 15.98 7.62 -13.38
N ALA A 29 16.79 6.85 -14.11
CA ALA A 29 17.34 7.28 -15.39
C ALA A 29 16.29 7.33 -16.51
N ASP A 30 15.37 6.37 -16.56
CA ASP A 30 14.24 6.41 -17.49
C ASP A 30 12.94 6.52 -16.71
N VAL A 31 12.20 7.59 -16.96
CA VAL A 31 10.90 7.85 -16.34
C VAL A 31 9.90 8.28 -17.40
N GLN A 32 8.73 7.66 -17.35
CA GLN A 32 7.55 8.10 -18.08
C GLN A 32 6.36 8.05 -17.12
N VAL A 33 5.63 9.15 -17.02
CA VAL A 33 4.36 9.22 -16.29
C VAL A 33 3.28 9.74 -17.24
N SER A 34 2.10 9.14 -17.23
CA SER A 34 1.02 9.52 -18.16
C SER A 34 -0.35 9.13 -17.63
N VAL A 35 -1.42 9.82 -18.04
CA VAL A 35 -2.79 9.35 -17.82
C VAL A 35 -3.19 8.40 -18.94
N VAL A 36 -3.65 7.20 -18.60
CA VAL A 36 -4.15 6.22 -19.58
C VAL A 36 -5.40 5.50 -19.04
N ASP A 37 -5.98 4.58 -19.82
CA ASP A 37 -7.07 3.71 -19.33
C ASP A 37 -6.51 2.56 -18.48
N CYS A 38 -7.16 2.27 -17.35
CA CYS A 38 -6.79 1.19 -16.46
C CYS A 38 -6.78 -0.14 -17.23
N PRO A 39 -5.71 -0.95 -17.11
CA PRO A 39 -5.66 -2.20 -17.84
C PRO A 39 -6.65 -3.15 -17.17
N ASP A 40 -7.03 -4.22 -17.84
CA ASP A 40 -7.88 -5.22 -17.19
C ASP A 40 -7.10 -5.94 -16.08
N LEU A 41 -7.30 -5.53 -14.82
CA LEU A 41 -6.60 -6.07 -13.66
C LEU A 41 -7.00 -7.51 -13.32
N THR A 42 -8.02 -8.08 -13.98
CA THR A 42 -8.31 -9.52 -13.88
C THR A 42 -7.28 -10.37 -14.62
N LYS A 43 -6.47 -9.75 -15.50
CA LYS A 43 -5.44 -10.43 -16.30
C LYS A 43 -4.11 -10.49 -15.56
N GLN A 44 -3.21 -11.34 -16.08
CA GLN A 44 -1.83 -11.37 -15.61
C GLN A 44 -1.15 -10.00 -15.82
N PRO A 45 -0.26 -9.58 -14.92
CA PRO A 45 0.25 -10.32 -13.76
C PRO A 45 -0.60 -10.16 -12.47
N PHE A 46 -1.63 -9.33 -12.48
CA PHE A 46 -2.38 -8.94 -11.28
C PHE A 46 -3.36 -10.03 -10.83
N THR A 47 -4.20 -10.52 -11.74
CA THR A 47 -5.25 -11.53 -11.46
C THR A 47 -6.17 -11.17 -10.30
N PHE A 48 -6.56 -9.89 -10.22
CA PHE A 48 -7.47 -9.36 -9.21
C PHE A 48 -8.92 -9.79 -9.48
N PRO A 49 -9.81 -9.77 -8.46
CA PRO A 49 -11.24 -10.09 -8.64
C PRO A 49 -12.03 -9.01 -9.39
N VAL A 50 -11.40 -7.88 -9.75
CA VAL A 50 -12.03 -6.74 -10.42
C VAL A 50 -11.18 -6.25 -11.59
N ARG A 51 -11.79 -5.47 -12.50
CA ARG A 51 -11.15 -5.00 -13.74
C ARG A 51 -10.31 -3.74 -13.57
N GLY A 52 -10.50 -2.97 -12.50
CA GLY A 52 -9.76 -1.73 -12.28
C GLY A 52 -9.71 -1.33 -10.81
N ILE A 53 -9.29 -0.09 -10.57
CA ILE A 53 -9.11 0.51 -9.23
C ILE A 53 -9.78 1.89 -9.12
N CYS A 54 -10.67 2.20 -10.06
CA CYS A 54 -11.34 3.50 -10.14
C CYS A 54 -12.65 3.50 -9.34
N GLY A 55 -13.13 4.71 -9.07
CA GLY A 55 -14.40 4.98 -8.41
C GLY A 55 -14.27 5.09 -6.88
N LYS A 56 -14.80 6.19 -6.33
CA LYS A 56 -14.88 6.52 -4.88
C LYS A 56 -13.68 6.05 -4.06
N THR A 57 -12.50 6.46 -4.49
CA THR A 57 -11.23 6.05 -3.90
C THR A 57 -11.06 6.62 -2.49
N ARG A 58 -10.48 5.83 -1.58
CA ARG A 58 -10.12 6.25 -0.23
C ARG A 58 -8.99 5.39 0.33
N ILE A 59 -8.28 5.94 1.32
CA ILE A 59 -7.32 5.18 2.12
C ILE A 59 -7.96 4.88 3.47
N ALA A 60 -7.71 3.67 3.98
CA ALA A 60 -8.05 3.30 5.34
C ALA A 60 -6.78 2.86 6.07
N GLU A 61 -6.52 3.49 7.21
CA GLU A 61 -5.49 3.06 8.15
C GLU A 61 -6.17 2.47 9.37
N VAL A 62 -5.86 1.20 9.64
CA VAL A 62 -6.51 0.42 10.70
C VAL A 62 -5.45 -0.03 11.67
N GLY A 63 -5.62 0.30 12.95
CA GLY A 63 -4.66 -0.07 13.99
C GLY A 63 -3.32 0.64 13.80
N GLY A 64 -2.22 -0.08 13.98
CA GLY A 64 -0.88 0.47 13.76
C GLY A 64 0.22 -0.36 14.40
N VAL A 65 1.46 0.00 14.10
CA VAL A 65 2.67 -0.61 14.69
C VAL A 65 2.63 -0.62 16.24
N PRO A 66 2.07 0.38 16.95
CA PRO A 66 1.92 0.31 18.41
C PRO A 66 1.06 -0.83 18.95
N TYR A 67 0.29 -1.53 18.10
CA TYR A 67 -0.42 -2.75 18.49
C TYR A 67 0.43 -4.02 18.33
N LEU A 68 1.51 -3.95 17.57
CA LEU A 68 2.53 -4.99 17.46
C LEU A 68 3.63 -4.82 18.53
N MET A 69 3.99 -3.57 18.83
CA MET A 69 5.18 -3.22 19.60
C MET A 69 4.90 -2.16 20.67
N PRO A 70 5.65 -2.14 21.80
CA PRO A 70 6.82 -2.99 22.09
C PRO A 70 6.45 -4.44 22.45
N LEU A 71 5.21 -4.70 22.90
CA LEU A 71 4.64 -6.03 23.04
C LEU A 71 3.31 -6.10 22.30
N VAL A 72 3.05 -7.25 21.68
CA VAL A 72 1.85 -7.45 20.87
C VAL A 72 0.57 -7.38 21.70
N ASN A 73 -0.42 -6.65 21.20
CA ASN A 73 -1.79 -6.72 21.69
C ASN A 73 -2.63 -7.64 20.79
N LYS A 74 -2.69 -8.93 21.13
CA LYS A 74 -3.41 -9.95 20.34
C LYS A 74 -4.93 -9.76 20.27
N THR A 75 -5.51 -8.84 21.05
CA THR A 75 -6.95 -8.52 20.98
C THR A 75 -7.32 -7.67 19.74
N LYS A 76 -6.31 -7.11 19.06
CA LYS A 76 -6.49 -6.23 17.90
C LYS A 76 -6.63 -7.04 16.62
N VAL A 77 -7.85 -7.52 16.41
CA VAL A 77 -8.26 -8.27 15.21
C VAL A 77 -9.35 -7.51 14.47
N TYR A 78 -9.34 -7.59 13.14
CA TYR A 78 -10.21 -6.81 12.27
C TYR A 78 -10.82 -7.67 11.16
N ASP A 79 -11.88 -7.16 10.54
CA ASP A 79 -12.58 -7.80 9.42
C ASP A 79 -12.70 -6.79 8.28
N LEU A 80 -12.16 -7.14 7.11
CA LEU A 80 -12.07 -6.25 5.96
C LEU A 80 -13.44 -5.95 5.31
N ASN A 81 -14.44 -6.82 5.46
CA ASN A 81 -15.82 -6.49 5.07
C ASN A 81 -16.44 -5.46 6.02
N LYS A 82 -16.16 -5.56 7.33
CA LYS A 82 -16.62 -4.56 8.30
C LYS A 82 -15.93 -3.22 8.08
N ILE A 83 -14.62 -3.23 7.83
CA ILE A 83 -13.86 -2.02 7.48
C ILE A 83 -14.46 -1.33 6.26
N ALA A 84 -14.81 -2.06 5.19
CA ALA A 84 -15.46 -1.48 4.01
C ALA A 84 -16.76 -0.73 4.34
N LYS A 85 -17.56 -1.25 5.28
CA LYS A 85 -18.78 -0.60 5.78
C LYS A 85 -18.43 0.64 6.62
N GLU A 86 -17.46 0.54 7.52
CA GLU A 86 -17.02 1.66 8.39
C GLU A 86 -16.45 2.83 7.59
N ILE A 87 -15.66 2.55 6.54
CA ILE A 87 -15.14 3.59 5.65
C ILE A 87 -16.19 4.09 4.67
N LYS A 88 -17.48 3.78 4.84
CA LYS A 88 -18.60 4.22 3.99
C LYS A 88 -18.46 3.80 2.51
N LEU A 89 -17.93 2.60 2.25
CA LEU A 89 -17.82 2.01 0.91
C LEU A 89 -18.13 0.49 0.95
N PRO A 90 -19.38 0.09 1.26
CA PRO A 90 -19.77 -1.32 1.16
C PRO A 90 -19.55 -1.84 -0.27
N GLY A 91 -19.06 -3.07 -0.40
CA GLY A 91 -18.67 -3.61 -1.70
C GLY A 91 -17.37 -3.03 -2.27
N ALA A 92 -16.54 -2.36 -1.46
CA ALA A 92 -15.22 -1.91 -1.86
C ALA A 92 -14.35 -3.05 -2.40
N PHE A 93 -13.58 -2.75 -3.45
CA PHE A 93 -12.36 -3.45 -3.76
C PHE A 93 -11.20 -2.85 -2.95
N ILE A 94 -10.52 -3.68 -2.17
CA ILE A 94 -9.47 -3.32 -1.23
C ILE A 94 -8.14 -3.96 -1.66
N LEU A 95 -7.10 -3.13 -1.72
CA LEU A 95 -5.69 -3.47 -1.86
C LEU A 95 -4.89 -2.93 -0.67
N GLY A 96 -3.69 -3.44 -0.44
CA GLY A 96 -2.74 -2.81 0.48
C GLY A 96 -1.83 -3.80 1.17
N ALA A 97 -1.56 -3.53 2.44
CA ALA A 97 -0.60 -4.26 3.25
C ALA A 97 -1.01 -4.26 4.72
N GLY A 98 -0.68 -5.34 5.44
CA GLY A 98 -0.93 -5.43 6.89
C GLY A 98 -0.40 -6.72 7.49
N ALA A 99 -0.68 -6.93 8.77
CA ALA A 99 -0.37 -8.20 9.43
C ALA A 99 -1.52 -9.22 9.23
N GLY A 100 -1.14 -10.47 8.99
CA GLY A 100 -2.08 -11.55 8.72
C GLY A 100 -2.92 -11.92 9.95
N PRO A 101 -4.08 -12.55 9.75
CA PRO A 101 -4.98 -12.93 10.83
C PRO A 101 -4.42 -14.13 11.59
N PHE A 102 -3.51 -13.91 12.53
CA PHE A 102 -2.93 -14.97 13.37
C PHE A 102 -3.98 -15.77 14.14
N GLN A 103 -5.14 -15.16 14.43
CA GLN A 103 -6.29 -15.82 15.05
C GLN A 103 -6.89 -16.93 14.19
N THR A 104 -6.71 -16.86 12.87
CA THR A 104 -7.16 -17.86 11.90
C THR A 104 -6.02 -18.75 11.45
N LEU A 105 -4.86 -18.16 11.17
CA LEU A 105 -3.68 -18.86 10.65
C LEU A 105 -2.99 -19.72 11.72
N GLY A 106 -3.06 -19.30 12.99
CA GLY A 106 -2.32 -19.89 14.10
C GLY A 106 -0.87 -19.41 14.23
N PHE A 107 -0.42 -18.51 13.36
CA PHE A 107 0.94 -17.94 13.34
C PHE A 107 0.95 -16.56 12.67
N ASN A 108 2.05 -15.82 12.83
CA ASN A 108 2.26 -14.51 12.23
C ASN A 108 2.56 -14.60 10.73
N SER A 109 2.09 -13.61 9.97
CA SER A 109 2.42 -13.49 8.56
C SER A 109 2.33 -12.05 8.07
N GLU A 110 3.02 -11.77 6.97
CA GLU A 110 2.77 -10.58 6.16
C GLU A 110 1.53 -10.80 5.31
N PHE A 111 0.62 -9.84 5.25
CA PHE A 111 -0.66 -9.96 4.56
C PHE A 111 -0.80 -8.99 3.39
N MET A 112 -1.23 -9.54 2.26
CA MET A 112 -1.41 -8.83 0.99
C MET A 112 -2.90 -8.84 0.65
N PRO A 113 -3.70 -7.95 1.26
CA PRO A 113 -5.13 -7.89 1.00
C PRO A 113 -5.40 -7.59 -0.48
N VAL A 114 -6.18 -8.46 -1.11
CA VAL A 114 -6.74 -8.29 -2.45
C VAL A 114 -8.18 -8.77 -2.41
N ILE A 115 -9.09 -7.89 -1.99
CA ILE A 115 -10.44 -8.30 -1.57
C ILE A 115 -11.50 -7.50 -2.31
N GLN A 116 -12.42 -8.19 -2.96
CA GLN A 116 -13.73 -7.64 -3.27
C GLN A 116 -14.62 -7.91 -2.05
N THR A 117 -14.98 -6.87 -1.31
CA THR A 117 -15.81 -7.01 -0.11
C THR A 117 -17.27 -7.24 -0.46
N GLU A 118 -18.05 -7.65 0.52
CA GLU A 118 -19.48 -7.93 0.38
C GLU A 118 -20.22 -6.65 -0.03
N GLY A 119 -20.94 -6.71 -1.15
CA GLY A 119 -21.85 -5.67 -1.61
C GLY A 119 -23.27 -6.20 -1.77
N GLU A 120 -24.25 -5.32 -1.96
CA GLU A 120 -25.68 -5.68 -2.01
C GLU A 120 -26.03 -6.76 -3.06
N HIS A 121 -25.27 -6.82 -4.15
CA HIS A 121 -25.57 -7.70 -5.29
C HIS A 121 -24.41 -8.61 -5.70
N LYS A 122 -23.31 -8.63 -4.95
CA LYS A 122 -22.12 -9.41 -5.31
C LYS A 122 -21.53 -10.12 -4.10
N PRO A 123 -21.30 -11.45 -4.19
CA PRO A 123 -20.62 -12.17 -3.13
C PRO A 123 -19.19 -11.67 -2.98
N PRO A 124 -18.64 -11.65 -1.75
CA PRO A 124 -17.28 -11.22 -1.54
C PRO A 124 -16.28 -12.23 -2.11
N VAL A 125 -15.13 -11.74 -2.58
CA VAL A 125 -14.04 -12.55 -3.12
C VAL A 125 -12.74 -12.19 -2.42
N ASN A 126 -12.17 -13.15 -1.68
CA ASN A 126 -10.87 -13.00 -1.05
C ASN A 126 -9.76 -13.54 -1.96
N GLY A 127 -9.11 -12.64 -2.70
CA GLY A 127 -7.95 -12.91 -3.55
C GLY A 127 -6.60 -12.71 -2.84
N SER A 128 -6.61 -12.52 -1.52
CA SER A 128 -5.43 -12.13 -0.73
C SER A 128 -4.37 -13.23 -0.68
N TYR A 129 -3.16 -12.82 -0.34
CA TYR A 129 -2.02 -13.70 -0.10
C TYR A 129 -1.44 -13.42 1.27
N PHE A 130 -0.75 -14.41 1.83
CA PHE A 130 0.02 -14.24 3.05
C PHE A 130 1.39 -14.89 2.89
N ALA A 131 2.41 -14.27 3.47
CA ALA A 131 3.78 -14.77 3.47
C ALA A 131 4.26 -15.03 4.90
N TYR A 132 4.94 -16.15 5.10
CA TYR A 132 5.45 -16.58 6.40
C TYR A 132 6.77 -17.33 6.23
N ILE A 133 7.52 -17.46 7.32
CA ILE A 133 8.81 -18.14 7.33
C ILE A 133 8.57 -19.65 7.24
N ASN A 134 9.28 -20.32 6.32
CA ASN A 134 9.29 -21.77 6.24
C ASN A 134 10.02 -22.34 7.45
N PRO A 135 9.36 -23.11 8.34
CA PRO A 135 10.04 -23.67 9.51
C PRO A 135 11.10 -24.73 9.14
N ALA A 136 11.05 -25.29 7.92
CA ALA A 136 11.99 -26.33 7.50
C ALA A 136 13.39 -25.81 7.15
N ASP A 137 13.49 -24.61 6.56
CA ASP A 137 14.75 -24.09 6.01
C ASP A 137 14.99 -22.59 6.28
N GLY A 138 14.08 -21.92 6.99
CA GLY A 138 14.15 -20.47 7.25
C GLY A 138 13.88 -19.60 6.02
N GLY A 139 13.54 -20.20 4.87
CA GLY A 139 13.08 -19.52 3.67
C GLY A 139 11.71 -18.86 3.86
N TYR A 140 11.08 -18.45 2.76
CA TYR A 140 9.74 -17.88 2.79
C TYR A 140 8.75 -18.73 2.00
N LEU A 141 7.54 -18.85 2.53
CA LEU A 141 6.39 -19.42 1.84
C LEU A 141 5.39 -18.31 1.54
N LEU A 142 4.68 -18.48 0.42
CA LEU A 142 3.69 -17.54 -0.06
C LEU A 142 2.48 -18.33 -0.53
N GLU A 143 1.33 -18.05 0.07
CA GLU A 143 0.11 -18.82 -0.15
C GLU A 143 -1.09 -17.95 -0.42
N LYS A 144 -2.05 -18.48 -1.17
CA LYS A 144 -3.31 -17.80 -1.44
C LYS A 144 -4.25 -18.06 -0.26
N TYR A 145 -4.74 -16.99 0.37
CA TYR A 145 -5.56 -17.09 1.58
C TYR A 145 -6.80 -17.96 1.36
N SER A 146 -7.49 -17.77 0.23
CA SER A 146 -8.71 -18.51 -0.12
C SER A 146 -8.53 -19.99 -0.43
N GLU A 147 -7.29 -20.48 -0.58
CA GLU A 147 -7.02 -21.93 -0.70
C GLU A 147 -7.12 -22.64 0.65
N LYS A 148 -7.03 -21.90 1.76
CA LYS A 148 -7.04 -22.45 3.13
C LYS A 148 -8.20 -21.94 3.99
N TYR A 149 -8.62 -20.70 3.81
CA TYR A 149 -9.57 -20.03 4.69
C TYR A 149 -10.61 -19.25 3.89
N ARG A 150 -11.75 -18.91 4.52
CA ARG A 150 -12.88 -18.23 3.85
C ARG A 150 -13.31 -16.93 4.51
N ASP A 151 -12.74 -16.56 5.65
CA ASP A 151 -13.00 -15.30 6.31
C ASP A 151 -12.24 -14.13 5.65
N PHE A 152 -12.40 -12.94 6.23
CA PHE A 152 -11.85 -11.67 5.75
C PHE A 152 -11.04 -10.97 6.85
N GLY A 153 -10.42 -11.78 7.72
CA GLY A 153 -9.67 -11.29 8.87
C GLY A 153 -8.34 -10.64 8.49
N CYS A 154 -7.95 -9.63 9.27
CA CYS A 154 -6.56 -9.22 9.44
C CYS A 154 -6.32 -8.89 10.92
N ALA A 155 -5.10 -8.53 11.29
CA ALA A 155 -4.78 -8.22 12.68
C ALA A 155 -3.75 -7.09 12.81
N LEU A 156 -3.70 -6.48 14.00
CA LEU A 156 -2.76 -5.44 14.46
C LEU A 156 -2.76 -4.13 13.67
N LEU A 157 -2.47 -4.20 12.38
CA LEU A 157 -2.33 -3.05 11.50
C LEU A 157 -2.70 -3.42 10.06
N ALA A 158 -3.30 -2.46 9.35
CA ALA A 158 -3.50 -2.52 7.91
C ALA A 158 -3.53 -1.12 7.29
N ASN A 159 -2.74 -0.92 6.23
CA ASN A 159 -2.80 0.26 5.37
C ASN A 159 -3.42 -0.15 4.05
N LEU A 160 -4.59 0.41 3.75
CA LEU A 160 -5.48 -0.07 2.71
C LEU A 160 -5.83 1.04 1.73
N PHE A 161 -5.84 0.70 0.44
CA PHE A 161 -6.45 1.49 -0.62
C PHE A 161 -7.78 0.81 -1.00
N ALA A 162 -8.86 1.56 -0.96
CA ALA A 162 -10.21 1.08 -1.29
C ALA A 162 -10.78 1.88 -2.47
N SER A 163 -11.51 1.19 -3.35
CA SER A 163 -12.20 1.76 -4.52
C SER A 163 -13.45 0.94 -4.87
N GLU A 164 -14.22 1.38 -5.86
CA GLU A 164 -15.32 0.58 -6.43
C GLU A 164 -14.82 -0.49 -7.42
N GLY A 165 -13.51 -0.60 -7.65
CA GLY A 165 -12.92 -1.62 -8.54
C GLY A 165 -13.29 -1.45 -10.02
N ARG A 166 -13.73 -0.26 -10.43
CA ARG A 166 -14.20 0.01 -11.80
C ARG A 166 -13.03 0.29 -12.75
N PRO A 167 -13.20 0.03 -14.06
CA PRO A 167 -12.33 0.61 -15.09
C PRO A 167 -12.42 2.15 -15.08
N GLY A 168 -11.42 2.83 -15.64
CA GLY A 168 -11.39 4.29 -15.74
C GLY A 168 -9.99 4.83 -16.00
N LYS A 169 -9.86 6.16 -15.98
CA LYS A 169 -8.57 6.84 -16.17
C LYS A 169 -7.69 6.76 -14.95
N VAL A 170 -6.40 6.67 -15.22
CA VAL A 170 -5.40 6.31 -14.24
C VAL A 170 -4.01 6.85 -14.61
N ILE A 171 -3.13 7.12 -13.63
CA ILE A 171 -1.72 7.47 -13.81
C ILE A 171 -0.92 6.19 -14.02
N GLU A 172 -0.31 6.04 -15.18
CA GLU A 172 0.75 5.09 -15.46
C GLU A 172 2.08 5.66 -14.99
N VAL A 173 2.85 4.89 -14.22
CA VAL A 173 4.24 5.24 -13.86
C VAL A 173 5.18 4.17 -14.39
N LYS A 174 6.16 4.54 -15.20
CA LYS A 174 7.26 3.68 -15.63
C LYS A 174 8.56 4.30 -15.14
N ALA A 175 9.30 3.55 -14.32
CA ALA A 175 10.62 3.95 -13.84
C ALA A 175 11.61 2.82 -14.00
N LYS A 176 12.80 3.10 -14.55
CA LYS A 176 13.89 2.14 -14.75
C LYS A 176 15.21 2.72 -14.26
N ARG A 177 16.13 1.81 -13.89
CA ARG A 177 17.51 2.11 -13.49
C ARG A 177 17.57 3.22 -12.43
N ARG A 178 17.38 2.83 -11.18
CA ARG A 178 17.50 3.76 -10.05
C ARG A 178 18.91 4.34 -9.99
N THR A 179 19.01 5.66 -10.04
CA THR A 179 20.24 6.46 -9.96
C THR A 179 20.37 7.17 -8.61
N GLY A 180 19.25 7.40 -7.92
CA GLY A 180 19.21 8.04 -6.61
C GLY A 180 19.09 7.08 -5.42
N LYS A 181 19.05 7.66 -4.22
CA LYS A 181 18.98 6.88 -2.97
C LYS A 181 17.58 6.39 -2.63
N LEU A 182 16.53 7.05 -3.11
CA LEU A 182 15.15 6.76 -2.73
C LEU A 182 14.62 5.52 -3.43
N ASN A 183 13.88 4.67 -2.71
CA ASN A 183 13.10 3.62 -3.35
C ASN A 183 11.92 4.23 -4.15
N PHE A 184 11.28 3.41 -4.99
CA PHE A 184 10.24 3.86 -5.91
C PHE A 184 9.08 4.59 -5.22
N VAL A 185 8.57 4.05 -4.12
CA VAL A 185 7.39 4.62 -3.46
C VAL A 185 7.76 5.82 -2.58
N THR A 186 8.89 5.77 -1.86
CA THR A 186 9.41 6.94 -1.13
C THR A 186 9.68 8.12 -2.05
N CYS A 187 10.20 7.87 -3.26
CA CYS A 187 10.41 8.92 -4.26
C CYS A 187 9.10 9.60 -4.66
N MET A 188 8.04 8.83 -4.96
CA MET A 188 6.71 9.39 -5.25
C MET A 188 6.13 10.14 -4.05
N ARG A 189 6.16 9.55 -2.86
CA ARG A 189 5.64 10.15 -1.62
C ARG A 189 6.29 11.51 -1.33
N GLN A 190 7.63 11.56 -1.30
CA GLN A 190 8.37 12.80 -1.03
C GLN A 190 8.19 13.84 -2.15
N THR A 191 8.03 13.40 -3.41
CA THR A 191 7.73 14.32 -4.51
C THR A 191 6.39 15.02 -4.28
N LEU A 192 5.35 14.27 -3.89
CA LEU A 192 4.03 14.83 -3.58
C LEU A 192 4.11 15.72 -2.33
N GLU A 193 4.82 15.29 -1.29
CA GLU A 193 5.00 16.07 -0.05
C GLU A 193 5.65 17.43 -0.34
N ASN A 194 6.77 17.43 -1.07
CA ASN A 194 7.49 18.65 -1.41
C ASN A 194 6.69 19.58 -2.32
N HIS A 195 5.81 19.03 -3.17
CA HIS A 195 5.01 19.83 -4.08
C HIS A 195 3.74 20.40 -3.43
N TYR A 196 3.03 19.59 -2.66
CA TYR A 196 1.72 19.94 -2.10
C TYR A 196 1.78 20.46 -0.66
N GLY A 197 2.91 20.30 0.04
CA GLY A 197 3.18 20.94 1.33
C GLY A 197 2.19 20.54 2.43
N ASP A 198 1.37 21.50 2.85
CA ASP A 198 0.34 21.36 3.88
C ASP A 198 -0.98 20.76 3.37
N LYS A 199 -1.02 20.33 2.11
CA LYS A 199 -2.16 19.67 1.47
C LYS A 199 -1.84 18.18 1.26
N PRO A 200 -2.16 17.30 2.23
CA PRO A 200 -1.92 15.87 2.11
C PRO A 200 -2.59 15.26 0.87
N VAL A 201 -1.83 14.42 0.17
CA VAL A 201 -2.30 13.61 -0.96
C VAL A 201 -2.10 12.15 -0.59
N GLY A 202 -3.19 11.41 -0.50
CA GLY A 202 -3.18 9.96 -0.36
C GLY A 202 -3.05 9.28 -1.74
N MET A 203 -2.23 8.25 -1.87
CA MET A 203 -2.12 7.48 -3.11
C MET A 203 -1.97 5.98 -2.81
N GLY A 204 -2.61 5.16 -3.65
CA GLY A 204 -2.51 3.71 -3.60
C GLY A 204 -2.84 3.07 -4.95
N GLY A 205 -2.73 1.75 -5.01
CA GLY A 205 -3.01 0.96 -6.22
C GLY A 205 -2.11 -0.25 -6.32
N THR A 206 -1.48 -0.47 -7.49
CA THR A 206 -0.54 -1.58 -7.67
C THR A 206 0.56 -1.24 -8.68
N PHE A 207 1.75 -1.82 -8.49
CA PHE A 207 2.82 -1.82 -9.49
C PHE A 207 3.50 -3.18 -9.58
N VAL A 208 4.27 -3.36 -10.65
CA VAL A 208 5.04 -4.58 -10.89
C VAL A 208 6.52 -4.26 -10.91
N ILE A 209 7.28 -4.91 -10.05
CA ILE A 209 8.74 -4.96 -10.16
C ILE A 209 9.06 -6.01 -11.20
N GLN A 210 9.30 -5.57 -12.44
CA GLN A 210 9.46 -6.46 -13.59
C GLN A 210 10.85 -7.09 -13.66
N LYS A 211 11.87 -6.39 -13.18
CA LYS A 211 13.28 -6.84 -13.16
C LYS A 211 13.97 -6.35 -11.89
N GLY A 212 15.03 -7.05 -11.51
CA GLY A 212 15.85 -6.72 -10.35
C GLY A 212 15.49 -7.54 -9.11
N LYS A 213 16.01 -7.08 -7.98
CA LYS A 213 15.86 -7.70 -6.68
C LYS A 213 15.46 -6.65 -5.65
N VAL A 214 14.81 -7.09 -4.57
CA VAL A 214 14.28 -6.23 -3.51
C VAL A 214 14.65 -6.82 -2.16
N LYS A 215 15.08 -5.97 -1.23
CA LYS A 215 15.18 -6.34 0.17
C LYS A 215 13.79 -6.25 0.79
N SER A 216 13.30 -7.36 1.35
CA SER A 216 12.02 -7.46 2.05
C SER A 216 12.23 -8.10 3.42
N HIS A 217 11.21 -8.11 4.27
CA HIS A 217 11.21 -8.88 5.50
C HIS A 217 9.91 -9.66 5.67
N ILE A 218 9.93 -10.61 6.59
CA ILE A 218 8.76 -11.35 7.09
C ILE A 218 8.91 -11.46 8.61
N MET A 219 7.83 -11.20 9.34
CA MET A 219 7.77 -11.45 10.79
C MET A 219 7.95 -12.94 11.12
N PRO A 220 8.70 -13.29 12.19
CA PRO A 220 8.72 -14.63 12.75
C PRO A 220 7.33 -15.15 13.09
N ALA A 221 7.12 -16.46 12.97
CA ALA A 221 5.84 -17.13 13.21
C ALA A 221 5.27 -16.84 14.61
N GLU A 222 6.14 -16.68 15.60
CA GLU A 222 5.78 -16.28 16.96
C GLU A 222 6.14 -14.82 17.22
N PHE A 223 5.30 -14.13 17.99
CA PHE A 223 5.63 -12.78 18.47
C PHE A 223 6.76 -12.82 19.49
N SER A 224 7.52 -11.73 19.58
CA SER A 224 8.55 -11.59 20.62
C SER A 224 7.92 -11.72 22.02
N SER A 225 8.56 -12.52 22.88
CA SER A 225 8.20 -12.62 24.30
C SER A 225 8.78 -11.48 25.14
N CYS A 226 9.78 -10.77 24.63
CA CYS A 226 10.36 -9.58 25.26
C CYS A 226 9.98 -8.30 24.50
N PRO A 227 9.90 -7.15 25.18
CA PRO A 227 9.61 -5.87 24.54
C PRO A 227 10.63 -5.51 23.45
N LEU A 228 10.15 -5.10 22.27
CA LEU A 228 10.95 -4.52 21.19
C LEU A 228 10.86 -2.99 21.25
N ASN A 229 11.85 -2.34 21.86
CA ASN A 229 11.83 -0.91 22.20
C ASN A 229 12.58 -0.02 21.21
N SER A 230 13.24 -0.59 20.20
CA SER A 230 14.01 0.17 19.21
C SER A 230 13.96 -0.46 17.82
N ASP A 231 14.13 0.35 16.78
CA ASP A 231 14.23 -0.13 15.40
C ASP A 231 15.32 -1.21 15.22
N GLU A 232 16.41 -1.14 15.99
CA GLU A 232 17.46 -2.15 15.96
C GLU A 232 16.97 -3.50 16.49
N GLU A 233 16.26 -3.51 17.62
CA GLU A 233 15.66 -4.73 18.18
C GLU A 233 14.62 -5.33 17.23
N VAL A 234 13.81 -4.48 16.59
CA VAL A 234 12.83 -4.88 15.59
C VAL A 234 13.51 -5.50 14.37
N ASN A 235 14.56 -4.85 13.85
CA ASN A 235 15.32 -5.37 12.73
C ASN A 235 16.07 -6.66 13.07
N LYS A 236 16.43 -6.90 14.33
CA LYS A 236 17.00 -8.18 14.78
C LYS A 236 15.95 -9.28 14.88
N TRP A 237 14.71 -8.93 15.22
CA TRP A 237 13.58 -9.87 15.29
C TRP A 237 13.04 -10.24 13.90
N LEU A 238 12.98 -9.30 12.96
CA LEU A 238 12.51 -9.54 11.60
C LEU A 238 13.48 -10.39 10.77
N HIS A 239 12.96 -11.27 9.90
CA HIS A 239 13.77 -12.01 8.95
C HIS A 239 13.81 -11.32 7.59
N PHE A 240 15.00 -10.98 7.12
CA PHE A 240 15.20 -10.27 5.86
C PHE A 240 15.53 -11.21 4.70
N TYR A 241 15.00 -10.90 3.53
CA TYR A 241 15.17 -11.68 2.30
C TYR A 241 15.54 -10.77 1.12
N GLU A 242 16.25 -11.35 0.16
CA GLU A 242 16.40 -10.77 -1.17
C GLU A 242 15.44 -11.48 -2.14
N MET A 243 14.34 -10.81 -2.49
CA MET A 243 13.33 -11.34 -3.42
C MET A 243 13.59 -10.88 -4.85
N LYS A 244 13.42 -11.78 -5.82
CA LYS A 244 13.63 -11.51 -7.25
C LYS A 244 12.30 -11.29 -7.97
N ALA A 245 12.31 -10.35 -8.90
CA ALA A 245 11.23 -10.11 -9.87
C ALA A 245 10.83 -11.38 -10.66
N PRO A 246 9.57 -11.47 -11.15
CA PRO A 246 8.52 -10.46 -11.07
C PRO A 246 7.76 -10.46 -9.73
N LEU A 247 7.49 -9.26 -9.20
CA LEU A 247 6.72 -9.06 -7.97
C LEU A 247 5.56 -8.10 -8.23
N VAL A 248 4.35 -8.44 -7.78
CA VAL A 248 3.18 -7.55 -7.77
C VAL A 248 3.10 -6.91 -6.39
N CYS A 249 3.13 -5.59 -6.33
CA CYS A 249 3.22 -4.83 -5.09
C CYS A 249 1.96 -3.97 -4.90
N LEU A 250 1.57 -3.80 -3.63
CA LEU A 250 0.32 -3.14 -3.22
C LEU A 250 0.64 -1.94 -2.32
N PRO A 251 1.11 -0.81 -2.89
CA PRO A 251 1.49 0.34 -2.09
C PRO A 251 0.28 1.11 -1.57
N VAL A 252 0.43 1.65 -0.37
CA VAL A 252 -0.38 2.74 0.17
C VAL A 252 0.56 3.74 0.80
N PHE A 253 0.40 5.02 0.46
CA PHE A 253 1.20 6.10 1.03
C PHE A 253 0.40 7.40 1.09
N VAL A 254 0.76 8.23 2.05
CA VAL A 254 0.24 9.59 2.20
C VAL A 254 1.42 10.54 2.15
N SER A 255 1.32 11.61 1.36
CA SER A 255 2.42 12.57 1.20
C SER A 255 2.84 13.18 2.55
N ARG A 256 1.85 13.57 3.36
CA ARG A 256 2.02 14.14 4.68
C ARG A 256 0.95 13.61 5.63
N ASP A 257 1.35 13.23 6.82
CA ASP A 257 0.44 12.77 7.85
C ASP A 257 -0.39 13.94 8.43
N PRO A 258 -1.74 13.92 8.32
CA PRO A 258 -2.57 14.97 8.88
C PRO A 258 -2.78 14.86 10.40
N TRP A 259 -2.39 13.76 11.04
CA TRP A 259 -2.68 13.47 12.45
C TRP A 259 -1.46 12.97 13.25
N GLU A 260 -0.26 13.00 12.68
CA GLU A 260 1.00 12.51 13.28
C GLU A 260 0.94 11.05 13.84
N THR A 261 0.06 10.24 13.27
CA THR A 261 -0.24 8.86 13.69
C THR A 261 -0.37 7.87 12.53
N VAL A 262 -0.25 8.33 11.28
CA VAL A 262 -0.44 7.57 10.03
C VAL A 262 0.89 6.99 9.55
N CYS A 263 0.90 5.70 9.23
CA CYS A 263 2.01 5.07 8.54
C CYS A 263 2.11 5.65 7.12
N THR A 264 3.10 6.51 6.92
CA THR A 264 3.26 7.26 5.66
C THR A 264 3.60 6.38 4.45
N LEU A 265 4.03 5.13 4.66
CA LEU A 265 4.38 4.20 3.59
C LEU A 265 4.35 2.73 4.05
N LEU A 266 3.52 1.90 3.42
CA LEU A 266 3.62 0.45 3.51
C LEU A 266 3.48 -0.20 2.12
N VAL A 267 4.38 -1.13 1.81
CA VAL A 267 4.38 -1.88 0.55
C VAL A 267 4.66 -3.33 0.85
N ILE A 268 3.72 -4.21 0.51
CA ILE A 268 3.97 -5.65 0.48
C ILE A 268 3.84 -6.14 -0.96
N CYS A 269 4.71 -7.09 -1.32
CA CYS A 269 4.77 -7.65 -2.65
C CYS A 269 4.52 -9.16 -2.62
N LYS A 270 3.88 -9.65 -3.68
CA LYS A 270 3.60 -11.06 -3.91
C LYS A 270 4.38 -11.55 -5.13
N LYS A 271 5.04 -12.70 -4.99
CA LYS A 271 5.74 -13.38 -6.08
C LYS A 271 4.79 -14.16 -6.99
N ARG A 272 5.06 -14.17 -8.29
CA ARG A 272 4.33 -14.98 -9.27
C ARG A 272 4.65 -16.48 -9.08
N ARG A 273 3.64 -17.35 -9.22
CA ARG A 273 3.85 -18.79 -9.48
C ARG A 273 4.21 -18.94 -10.96
N GLU A 274 5.47 -19.22 -11.28
CA GLU A 274 5.89 -19.52 -12.66
C GLU A 274 5.31 -20.88 -13.07
N ARG A 275 4.40 -20.91 -14.06
CA ARG A 275 4.17 -22.14 -14.84
C ARG A 275 5.23 -22.16 -15.94
N LYS A 276 6.02 -23.24 -16.04
CA LYS A 276 6.99 -23.44 -17.13
C LYS A 276 6.25 -23.33 -18.46
N GLN A 277 6.44 -22.21 -19.17
CA GLN A 277 6.01 -22.05 -20.55
C GLN A 277 7.20 -21.50 -21.32
N HIS A 278 7.75 -22.33 -22.21
CA HIS A 278 8.70 -21.90 -23.23
C HIS A 278 7.96 -21.00 -24.21
N GLN A 279 8.43 -19.77 -24.42
CA GLN A 279 8.55 -19.14 -25.73
C GLN A 279 9.18 -17.75 -25.66
N ASN A 280 9.99 -17.47 -26.70
CA ASN A 280 10.55 -16.18 -27.09
C ASN A 280 9.49 -15.08 -27.13
N THR A 281 9.84 -13.84 -26.75
CA THR A 281 9.81 -12.61 -27.59
C THR A 281 9.94 -11.34 -26.74
N THR A 282 10.63 -10.35 -27.33
CA THR A 282 10.43 -8.89 -27.30
C THR A 282 9.34 -8.37 -26.35
N LEU A 283 9.66 -7.47 -25.41
CA LEU A 283 8.71 -6.97 -24.40
C LEU A 283 8.70 -5.45 -24.27
N ASP A 284 7.56 -4.89 -24.67
CA ASP A 284 7.06 -3.52 -24.48
C ASP A 284 6.27 -3.40 -23.15
N LEU A 285 6.11 -2.21 -22.57
CA LEU A 285 5.75 -2.02 -21.13
C LEU A 285 4.52 -1.09 -20.88
N SER A 286 3.68 -1.37 -19.86
CA SER A 286 2.61 -0.49 -19.30
C SER A 286 2.27 -0.71 -17.78
N GLN A 287 1.75 0.31 -17.03
CA GLN A 287 1.33 0.39 -15.58
C GLN A 287 0.16 1.42 -15.34
N ASN A 288 -0.59 1.48 -14.20
CA ASN A 288 -1.84 2.29 -14.06
C ASN A 288 -2.42 2.55 -12.60
N TYR A 289 -2.82 3.78 -12.19
CA TYR A 289 -3.47 4.29 -10.91
C TYR A 289 -4.67 5.32 -10.95
N ALA A 290 -5.83 5.21 -10.27
CA ALA A 290 -6.97 6.19 -10.34
C ALA A 290 -7.29 6.94 -9.04
N MET A 291 -7.78 8.20 -9.11
CA MET A 291 -8.60 8.90 -8.08
C MET A 291 -9.55 9.97 -8.69
N ASP A 292 -10.67 10.24 -8.02
CA ASP A 292 -11.88 11.00 -8.44
C ASP A 292 -12.23 12.14 -7.46
N MET A 293 -12.84 13.23 -7.95
CA MET A 293 -12.94 14.58 -7.37
C MET A 293 -14.32 14.94 -6.79
N ASP A 294 -14.38 15.91 -5.84
CA ASP A 294 -15.40 16.98 -5.73
C ASP A 294 -15.08 17.97 -4.57
N SER A 295 -14.70 19.23 -4.84
CA SER A 295 -15.49 20.51 -4.76
C SER A 295 -15.80 21.00 -3.32
N LYS A 296 -15.63 22.26 -2.83
CA LYS A 296 -15.34 23.62 -3.35
C LYS A 296 -15.13 24.60 -2.16
N ASN A 297 -14.36 25.69 -2.39
CA ASN A 297 -14.38 27.04 -1.74
C ASN A 297 -14.11 27.16 -0.21
N SER A 298 -13.43 28.17 0.33
CA SER A 298 -12.75 29.39 -0.16
C SER A 298 -12.17 30.13 1.07
N GLN A 299 -11.02 30.82 0.90
CA GLN A 299 -10.60 32.07 1.60
C GLN A 299 -10.39 31.96 3.14
N GLU A 300 -9.28 32.34 3.74
CA GLU A 300 -8.49 33.57 3.66
C GLU A 300 -7.15 33.38 4.42
N SER A 301 -6.08 34.03 3.96
CA SER A 301 -4.91 34.39 4.78
C SER A 301 -4.88 35.91 4.88
N PRO A 302 -4.25 36.52 5.90
CA PRO A 302 -2.81 36.80 5.79
C PRO A 302 -2.01 36.63 7.11
N VAL A 303 -0.80 36.05 7.08
CA VAL A 303 0.55 36.70 7.11
C VAL A 303 0.74 37.68 8.30
N TRP A 304 1.67 37.44 9.23
CA TRP A 304 3.05 37.98 9.28
C TRP A 304 3.84 37.46 10.53
N PRO A 305 5.17 37.65 10.65
CA PRO A 305 6.14 36.57 10.90
C PRO A 305 6.92 36.67 12.24
N GLU A 306 7.71 35.61 12.48
CA GLU A 306 9.01 35.53 13.19
C GLU A 306 9.59 36.83 13.81
N ASN A 307 9.97 36.83 15.09
CA ASN A 307 11.28 36.36 15.58
C ASN A 307 11.59 36.81 17.04
N GLN A 308 12.15 35.84 17.79
CA GLN A 308 13.32 35.91 18.69
C GLN A 308 13.47 36.96 19.82
N GLU A 309 13.68 36.39 21.02
CA GLU A 309 14.77 36.67 21.98
C GLU A 309 14.83 38.02 22.72
N ARG A 310 14.61 38.01 24.04
CA ARG A 310 15.64 38.07 25.11
C ARG A 310 15.03 38.43 26.48
N GLU A 311 15.17 37.53 27.44
CA GLU A 311 15.37 37.85 28.87
C GLU A 311 16.78 38.49 29.05
N PRO A 312 17.13 39.18 30.18
CA PRO A 312 16.67 38.92 31.56
C PRO A 312 16.48 40.14 32.50
N GLN A 313 15.72 39.93 33.58
CA GLN A 313 16.09 40.17 34.99
C GLN A 313 15.00 39.65 35.94
#